data_AF-A0A1G3MC10-F1
#
_entry.id   AF-A0A1G3MC10-F1
#
_cell.length_a   1.000
_cell.length_b   1.000
_cell.length_c   1.000
_cell.angle_alpha   90.00
_cell.angle_beta   90.00
_cell.angle_gamma   90.00
#
_symmetry.space_group_name_H-M   'P 1'
#
loop_
_entity.id
_entity.type
_entity.pdbx_description
1 polymer ?
#
loop_
_entity_poly.entity_id
_entity_poly.type
_entity_poly.pdbx_seq_one_letter_code
_entity_poly.pdbx_strand_id
1 'polypeptide(L)'
;MKASLSFRRARNALIALMTLSLAASCDVFGGLANPEDSGAALVRFVEPVNGTIDLSLYAIDPDREAYVVFTTGGSPDVPKPNASLESAARALAVVDVNKNRNGAEKAAANLRKLARETASSSFRTIKPQFSSTGDPSGDYPGLSRTFYVISNEEGTTFGQVAATCLYASGSSGIGDPVEPLDFGDDKRSLSIYAANDCADGSKRNTVTPAMVEAFALKFFGAAGESSDSIYAWVTNMLGAEWGSHAEPTLIGSSSYDLITPTESITILLADISNDNSDNGGIIGYFYSVDTMEGKPNSNERVMFVIDAVMYANPDTEGDSELEPGYYSDDGWTPTDYWARESFSTLAHEFQHLIHFYQKGVLRGGNYFDEPTWIDELCSMQVEDMLADKLGVPGPRGVDSTLSTAGASGNTSGRLPAFIYSPDISLEDWGGVDIYASYAAAYAFGAYLTRNYGGAAFIRSVVQSPFASVNSIVAAAEAFSGRDESIENLLRRWGAAVLLSDSPDAPEYYRYDAFSSDLGGVSYNLGAINVWNYSLGLDSDDDQVIDSYQNEVYVYTADTLSTMYGGAYSNAFMSLGDPSGKPDWKLTVPDGMFATIVID
;
A
#
# COMPACT_ATOMS: atom_id res chain seq x y z
N MET A 1 68.33 -18.50 0.85
CA MET A 1 68.01 -19.44 1.94
C MET A 1 66.63 -20.01 1.61
N LYS A 2 66.48 -21.20 0.96
CA LYS A 2 66.46 -22.59 1.53
C LYS A 2 65.55 -22.68 2.78
N ALA A 3 64.56 -23.57 2.94
CA ALA A 3 64.08 -24.80 2.28
C ALA A 3 62.64 -25.10 2.81
N SER A 4 61.62 -25.51 2.02
CA SER A 4 61.14 -26.88 1.67
C SER A 4 60.99 -27.93 2.80
N LEU A 5 59.78 -28.53 2.94
CA LEU A 5 59.45 -29.95 3.25
C LEU A 5 57.94 -30.02 3.60
N SER A 6 56.98 -30.52 2.79
CA SER A 6 56.72 -31.86 2.21
C SER A 6 56.58 -32.98 3.25
N PHE A 7 55.36 -33.51 3.42
CA PHE A 7 55.13 -34.95 3.64
C PHE A 7 53.76 -35.40 3.07
N ARG A 8 53.82 -36.42 2.21
CA ARG A 8 52.71 -37.16 1.57
C ARG A 8 52.26 -38.34 2.43
N ARG A 9 50.99 -38.76 2.29
CA ARG A 9 50.48 -40.15 2.10
C ARG A 9 48.98 -40.05 1.79
N ALA A 10 48.52 -40.19 0.54
CA ALA A 10 48.37 -41.42 -0.27
C ALA A 10 47.42 -42.47 0.33
N ARG A 11 46.19 -42.55 -0.21
CA ARG A 11 45.52 -43.83 -0.46
C ARG A 11 44.56 -43.69 -1.66
N ASN A 12 44.86 -44.48 -2.68
CA ASN A 12 44.08 -44.66 -3.91
C ASN A 12 42.78 -45.41 -3.62
N ALA A 13 41.70 -45.04 -4.31
CA ALA A 13 40.71 -45.99 -4.83
C ALA A 13 40.09 -45.41 -6.10
N LEU A 14 40.40 -46.07 -7.20
CA LEU A 14 39.88 -45.87 -8.54
C LEU A 14 38.50 -46.53 -8.62
N ILE A 15 37.43 -45.79 -8.85
CA ILE A 15 36.18 -46.33 -9.43
C ILE A 15 35.70 -45.35 -10.49
N ALA A 16 35.72 -45.81 -11.73
CA ALA A 16 35.05 -45.19 -12.85
C ALA A 16 33.55 -45.18 -12.58
N LEU A 17 32.92 -44.00 -12.62
CA LEU A 17 31.47 -43.90 -12.74
C LEU A 17 31.14 -43.38 -14.13
N MET A 18 30.48 -44.25 -14.89
CA MET A 18 29.76 -43.94 -16.10
C MET A 18 28.82 -42.75 -15.85
N THR A 19 28.92 -41.76 -16.73
CA THR A 19 27.81 -40.89 -17.11
C THR A 19 26.64 -41.75 -17.56
N LEU A 20 25.69 -41.98 -16.65
CA LEU A 20 24.33 -42.39 -16.98
C LEU A 20 23.42 -41.20 -16.63
N SER A 21 22.96 -40.52 -17.66
CA SER A 21 21.85 -39.57 -17.62
C SER A 21 20.58 -40.34 -17.22
N LEU A 22 20.28 -40.38 -15.93
CA LEU A 22 18.94 -40.67 -15.45
C LEU A 22 18.14 -39.38 -15.54
N ALA A 23 17.29 -39.29 -16.55
CA ALA A 23 16.10 -38.45 -16.50
C ALA A 23 15.21 -39.02 -15.38
N ALA A 24 15.44 -38.57 -14.15
CA ALA A 24 14.50 -38.76 -13.07
C ALA A 24 13.38 -37.74 -13.30
N SER A 25 12.23 -38.21 -13.82
CA SER A 25 10.96 -37.58 -13.50
C SER A 25 10.90 -37.50 -11.98
N CYS A 26 10.82 -36.30 -11.43
CA CYS A 26 10.59 -36.14 -10.01
C CYS A 26 9.16 -36.58 -9.74
N ASP A 27 8.95 -37.88 -9.49
CA ASP A 27 7.78 -38.33 -8.77
C ASP A 27 7.81 -37.64 -7.40
N VAL A 28 7.02 -36.58 -7.22
CA VAL A 28 6.79 -35.92 -5.93
C VAL A 28 5.92 -36.81 -5.01
N PHE A 29 6.16 -38.13 -5.04
CA PHE A 29 5.40 -39.13 -4.30
C PHE A 29 6.11 -39.62 -3.03
N GLY A 30 7.29 -39.11 -2.72
CA GLY A 30 8.04 -39.51 -1.52
C GLY A 30 7.61 -38.86 -0.20
N GLY A 31 6.72 -37.86 -0.20
CA GLY A 31 6.47 -37.01 0.98
C GLY A 31 5.01 -36.71 1.33
N LEU A 32 4.02 -37.23 0.61
CA LEU A 32 2.59 -37.11 0.98
C LEU A 32 2.03 -38.36 1.66
N ALA A 33 2.85 -39.38 1.88
CA ALA A 33 2.42 -40.69 2.40
C ALA A 33 2.21 -40.76 3.92
N ASN A 34 2.20 -39.63 4.64
CA ASN A 34 1.66 -39.57 6.00
C ASN A 34 0.68 -38.38 6.13
N PRO A 35 -0.56 -38.52 5.65
CA PRO A 35 -1.67 -37.75 6.18
C PRO A 35 -2.06 -38.40 7.52
N GLU A 36 -1.29 -38.16 8.58
CA GLU A 36 -1.82 -38.43 9.92
C GLU A 36 -2.87 -37.34 10.21
N ASP A 37 -4.15 -37.70 10.00
CA ASP A 37 -5.37 -37.31 10.73
C ASP A 37 -5.73 -35.82 10.94
N SER A 38 -4.97 -34.83 10.49
CA SER A 38 -5.21 -33.45 10.97
C SER A 38 -6.29 -32.65 10.24
N GLY A 39 -6.77 -33.06 9.06
CA GLY A 39 -7.71 -32.23 8.27
C GLY A 39 -7.16 -30.85 7.87
N ALA A 40 -5.89 -30.56 8.16
CA ALA A 40 -5.29 -29.24 7.99
C ALA A 40 -4.88 -28.97 6.54
N ALA A 41 -4.93 -27.69 6.17
CA ALA A 41 -4.45 -27.19 4.90
C ALA A 41 -2.99 -27.58 4.63
N LEU A 42 -2.70 -27.92 3.37
CA LEU A 42 -1.37 -28.27 2.89
C LEU A 42 -0.84 -27.16 1.98
N VAL A 43 0.33 -26.62 2.31
CA VAL A 43 1.10 -25.72 1.43
C VAL A 43 2.43 -26.36 1.06
N ARG A 44 2.76 -26.38 -0.24
CA ARG A 44 4.01 -26.93 -0.77
C ARG A 44 4.62 -26.03 -1.83
N PHE A 45 5.86 -25.65 -1.60
CA PHE A 45 6.69 -24.91 -2.55
C PHE A 45 7.29 -25.92 -3.53
N VAL A 46 6.98 -25.78 -4.82
CA VAL A 46 7.44 -26.72 -5.86
C VAL A 46 8.31 -25.97 -6.86
N GLU A 47 9.49 -26.51 -7.11
CA GLU A 47 10.45 -25.98 -8.07
C GLU A 47 10.35 -26.76 -9.39
N PRO A 48 10.27 -26.09 -10.55
CA PRO A 48 10.16 -26.78 -11.83
C PRO A 48 11.47 -27.48 -12.21
N VAL A 49 11.36 -28.67 -12.80
CA VAL A 49 12.49 -29.39 -13.41
C VAL A 49 12.45 -29.15 -14.91
N ASN A 50 13.43 -28.41 -15.43
CA ASN A 50 13.48 -27.97 -16.84
C ASN A 50 12.22 -27.19 -17.27
N GLY A 51 11.71 -26.32 -16.39
CA GLY A 51 10.52 -25.51 -16.67
C GLY A 51 9.20 -26.27 -16.61
N THR A 52 9.19 -27.51 -16.10
CA THR A 52 7.97 -28.32 -15.96
C THR A 52 7.80 -28.92 -14.58
N ILE A 53 6.55 -29.06 -14.15
CA ILE A 53 6.14 -29.80 -12.95
C ILE A 53 5.12 -30.85 -13.40
N ASP A 54 5.45 -32.11 -13.19
CA ASP A 54 4.49 -33.20 -13.30
C ASP A 54 3.93 -33.44 -11.88
N LEU A 55 2.63 -33.22 -11.71
CA LEU A 55 1.95 -33.19 -10.43
C LEU A 55 0.81 -34.21 -10.42
N SER A 56 0.90 -35.16 -9.50
CA SER A 56 -0.19 -36.07 -9.20
C SER A 56 -0.70 -35.81 -7.80
N LEU A 57 -1.97 -35.45 -7.68
CA LEU A 57 -2.58 -35.10 -6.41
C LEU A 57 -3.40 -36.27 -5.86
N TYR A 58 -3.47 -36.40 -4.54
CA TYR A 58 -4.39 -37.31 -3.89
C TYR A 58 -4.77 -36.78 -2.50
N ALA A 59 -6.06 -36.56 -2.28
CA ALA A 59 -6.63 -36.38 -0.95
C ALA A 59 -7.62 -37.52 -0.66
N ILE A 60 -7.68 -37.93 0.61
CA ILE A 60 -8.63 -38.94 1.08
C ILE A 60 -10.02 -38.33 1.29
N ASP A 61 -10.07 -37.04 1.60
CA ASP A 61 -11.30 -36.31 1.90
C ASP A 61 -11.90 -35.70 0.61
N PRO A 62 -13.13 -36.07 0.21
CA PRO A 62 -13.75 -35.64 -1.05
C PRO A 62 -14.24 -34.18 -1.10
N ASP A 63 -14.02 -33.37 -0.06
CA ASP A 63 -14.48 -31.97 0.00
C ASP A 63 -13.34 -30.94 -0.03
N ARG A 64 -12.14 -31.35 -0.45
CA ARG A 64 -10.97 -30.46 -0.54
C ARG A 64 -10.82 -29.88 -1.94
N GLU A 65 -10.39 -28.63 -2.03
CA GLU A 65 -9.98 -28.04 -3.31
C GLU A 65 -8.45 -27.88 -3.35
N ALA A 66 -7.86 -28.23 -4.49
CA ALA A 66 -6.46 -27.99 -4.75
C ALA A 66 -6.28 -26.81 -5.71
N TYR A 67 -5.27 -26.00 -5.44
CA TYR A 67 -4.88 -24.85 -6.22
C TYR A 67 -3.38 -24.85 -6.49
N VAL A 68 -2.98 -24.13 -7.53
CA VAL A 68 -1.61 -23.67 -7.71
C VAL A 68 -1.59 -22.14 -7.73
N VAL A 69 -0.67 -21.57 -6.95
CA VAL A 69 -0.29 -20.17 -7.03
C VAL A 69 0.96 -20.07 -7.88
N PHE A 70 0.87 -19.35 -8.99
CA PHE A 70 1.99 -18.95 -9.83
C PHE A 70 2.50 -17.59 -9.36
N THR A 71 3.70 -17.55 -8.79
CA THR A 71 4.34 -16.34 -8.29
C THR A 71 5.42 -15.89 -9.25
N THR A 72 5.41 -14.63 -9.69
CA THR A 72 6.49 -14.04 -10.49
C THR A 72 7.53 -13.35 -9.60
N GLY A 73 8.81 -13.46 -9.97
CA GLY A 73 9.88 -12.65 -9.38
C GLY A 73 9.89 -11.21 -9.90
N GLY A 74 11.02 -10.50 -9.73
CA GLY A 74 11.17 -9.10 -10.14
C GLY A 74 11.31 -8.84 -11.65
N SER A 75 11.07 -9.84 -12.50
CA SER A 75 11.12 -9.65 -13.95
C SER A 75 9.74 -9.22 -14.46
N PRO A 76 9.61 -8.10 -15.19
CA PRO A 76 8.33 -7.67 -15.73
C PRO A 76 7.84 -8.55 -16.89
N ASP A 77 8.77 -9.16 -17.65
CA ASP A 77 8.48 -9.89 -18.89
C ASP A 77 8.57 -11.42 -18.70
N VAL A 78 7.91 -11.97 -17.68
CA VAL A 78 7.86 -13.43 -17.49
C VAL A 78 6.80 -14.02 -18.44
N PRO A 79 7.15 -15.02 -19.28
CA PRO A 79 6.17 -15.73 -20.10
C PRO A 79 5.02 -16.29 -19.25
N LYS A 80 3.87 -16.54 -19.87
CA LYS A 80 2.72 -17.11 -19.16
C LYS A 80 2.93 -18.61 -18.90
N PRO A 81 2.52 -19.13 -17.74
CA PRO A 81 2.52 -20.55 -17.48
C PRO A 81 1.44 -21.24 -18.33
N ASN A 82 1.56 -22.55 -18.43
CA ASN A 82 0.56 -23.39 -19.09
C ASN A 82 0.26 -24.60 -18.20
N ALA A 83 -0.98 -25.09 -18.24
CA ALA A 83 -1.40 -26.28 -17.51
C ALA A 83 -2.19 -27.20 -18.43
N SER A 84 -1.98 -28.50 -18.31
CA SER A 84 -2.78 -29.50 -19.02
C SER A 84 -3.04 -30.71 -18.13
N LEU A 85 -4.28 -31.19 -18.13
CA LEU A 85 -4.69 -32.42 -17.45
C LEU A 85 -4.37 -33.63 -18.34
N GLU A 86 -3.56 -34.58 -17.87
CA GLU A 86 -3.11 -35.72 -18.69
C GLU A 86 -4.13 -36.86 -18.77
N SER A 87 -5.10 -36.93 -17.84
CA SER A 87 -6.20 -37.91 -17.86
C SER A 87 -7.53 -37.30 -17.41
N ALA A 88 -8.46 -37.09 -18.35
CA ALA A 88 -9.70 -36.36 -18.09
C ALA A 88 -10.85 -37.23 -17.54
N ALA A 89 -11.55 -36.71 -16.53
CA ALA A 89 -13.00 -36.81 -16.43
C ALA A 89 -13.58 -35.43 -16.04
N ARG A 90 -14.23 -34.78 -17.02
CA ARG A 90 -15.04 -33.55 -16.96
C ARG A 90 -14.32 -32.25 -16.57
N ALA A 91 -14.05 -31.43 -17.59
CA ALA A 91 -13.90 -29.98 -17.42
C ALA A 91 -15.28 -29.35 -17.14
N LEU A 92 -15.36 -28.51 -16.10
CA LEU A 92 -16.44 -27.57 -15.87
C LEU A 92 -16.32 -26.44 -16.90
N ALA A 93 -17.45 -26.02 -17.47
CA ALA A 93 -17.49 -24.89 -18.39
C ALA A 93 -17.27 -23.59 -17.62
N VAL A 94 -16.32 -22.78 -18.08
CA VAL A 94 -15.99 -21.47 -17.50
C VAL A 94 -16.56 -20.39 -18.42
N VAL A 95 -17.13 -19.36 -17.79
CA VAL A 95 -17.59 -18.15 -18.47
C VAL A 95 -16.37 -17.32 -18.85
N ASP A 96 -16.21 -17.04 -20.14
CA ASP A 96 -15.16 -16.19 -20.69
C ASP A 96 -15.50 -14.72 -20.37
N VAL A 97 -15.03 -14.24 -19.23
CA VAL A 97 -15.11 -12.82 -18.86
C VAL A 97 -13.94 -12.13 -19.55
N ASN A 98 -14.17 -11.60 -20.75
CA ASN A 98 -13.23 -10.70 -21.40
C ASN A 98 -12.97 -9.52 -20.46
N LYS A 99 -11.80 -9.52 -19.79
CA LYS A 99 -11.36 -8.41 -18.94
C LYS A 99 -11.18 -7.18 -19.82
N ASN A 100 -12.15 -6.28 -19.81
CA ASN A 100 -12.04 -4.99 -20.48
C ASN A 100 -11.16 -4.07 -19.60
N ARG A 101 -9.84 -4.21 -19.72
CA ARG A 101 -8.84 -3.41 -19.00
C ARG A 101 -8.66 -2.06 -19.69
N ASN A 102 -9.68 -1.21 -19.62
CA ASN A 102 -9.62 0.18 -20.10
C ASN A 102 -10.13 1.09 -19.00
N GLY A 103 -9.26 1.88 -18.37
CA GLY A 103 -9.65 2.89 -17.39
C GLY A 103 -8.44 3.51 -16.70
N ALA A 104 -8.39 4.83 -16.65
CA ALA A 104 -7.23 5.61 -16.22
C ALA A 104 -7.33 6.02 -14.75
N GLU A 105 -6.17 6.13 -14.08
CA GLU A 105 -5.79 7.24 -13.19
C GLU A 105 -4.30 7.08 -12.83
N LYS A 106 -3.53 8.18 -12.84
CA LYS A 106 -2.04 8.15 -12.83
C LYS A 106 -1.39 9.12 -11.83
N ALA A 107 -2.16 9.77 -10.97
CA ALA A 107 -1.72 10.95 -10.23
C ALA A 107 -0.55 10.71 -9.26
N ALA A 108 -0.65 9.73 -8.34
CA ALA A 108 0.38 9.49 -7.32
C ALA A 108 1.74 9.09 -7.90
N ALA A 109 1.75 8.17 -8.87
CA ALA A 109 2.96 7.78 -9.60
C ALA A 109 3.54 8.96 -10.41
N ASN A 110 2.68 9.76 -11.03
CA ASN A 110 3.09 10.97 -11.73
C ASN A 110 3.67 12.02 -10.79
N LEU A 111 3.17 12.15 -9.56
CA LEU A 111 3.69 13.11 -8.58
C LEU A 111 5.11 12.76 -8.14
N ARG A 112 5.40 11.49 -7.86
CA ARG A 112 6.78 11.06 -7.56
C ARG A 112 7.70 11.24 -8.77
N LYS A 113 7.21 10.92 -9.98
CA LYS A 113 7.96 11.15 -11.22
C LYS A 113 8.24 12.64 -11.42
N LEU A 114 7.25 13.50 -11.24
CA LEU A 114 7.38 14.95 -11.35
C LEU A 114 8.28 15.52 -10.26
N ALA A 115 8.19 15.02 -9.03
CA ALA A 115 9.09 15.36 -7.94
C ALA A 115 10.52 15.00 -8.33
N ARG A 116 10.77 13.81 -8.90
CA ARG A 116 12.09 13.40 -9.40
C ARG A 116 12.60 14.32 -10.52
N GLU A 117 11.77 14.62 -11.51
CA GLU A 117 12.10 15.50 -12.65
C GLU A 117 12.40 16.93 -12.17
N THR A 118 11.59 17.45 -11.25
CA THR A 118 11.75 18.80 -10.69
C THR A 118 12.95 18.89 -9.75
N ALA A 119 13.13 17.90 -8.88
CA ALA A 119 14.25 17.82 -7.93
C ALA A 119 15.59 17.70 -8.67
N SER A 120 15.65 16.93 -9.77
CA SER A 120 16.84 16.77 -10.61
C SER A 120 17.14 17.96 -11.53
N SER A 121 16.20 18.91 -11.69
CA SER A 121 16.43 20.12 -12.47
C SER A 121 17.55 20.96 -11.82
N SER A 122 18.63 21.16 -12.57
CA SER A 122 19.87 21.78 -12.09
C SER A 122 19.82 23.29 -12.24
N PHE A 123 19.15 23.95 -11.30
CA PHE A 123 19.30 25.40 -11.11
C PHE A 123 20.17 25.64 -9.88
N ARG A 124 21.39 26.16 -10.09
CA ARG A 124 22.17 26.80 -9.03
C ARG A 124 21.80 28.27 -9.02
N THR A 125 20.99 28.72 -8.05
CA THR A 125 20.87 30.17 -7.80
C THR A 125 20.60 30.50 -6.34
N ILE A 126 21.54 31.24 -5.74
CA ILE A 126 21.44 32.35 -4.77
C ILE A 126 20.37 32.22 -3.66
N LYS A 127 20.85 32.01 -2.43
CA LYS A 127 20.31 32.30 -1.06
C LYS A 127 18.78 32.39 -0.88
N PRO A 128 18.22 31.84 0.23
CA PRO A 128 16.78 31.68 0.39
C PRO A 128 16.06 33.02 0.29
N GLN A 129 15.26 33.19 -0.76
CA GLN A 129 14.08 34.01 -0.69
C GLN A 129 12.99 33.04 -0.30
N PHE A 130 12.43 33.17 0.90
CA PHE A 130 11.21 32.44 1.24
C PHE A 130 10.26 32.53 0.05
N SER A 131 9.70 31.39 -0.34
CA SER A 131 8.65 31.30 -1.35
C SER A 131 7.50 32.30 -1.05
N SER A 132 6.54 32.43 -1.96
CA SER A 132 5.35 33.28 -1.74
C SER A 132 4.56 32.94 -0.48
N THR A 133 4.85 31.82 0.18
CA THR A 133 4.20 31.38 1.42
C THR A 133 4.85 31.94 2.69
N GLY A 134 6.09 32.46 2.65
CA GLY A 134 6.78 33.05 3.81
C GLY A 134 7.14 32.06 4.93
N ASP A 135 7.68 32.58 6.04
CA ASP A 135 8.08 31.79 7.22
C ASP A 135 6.86 31.19 7.97
N PRO A 136 6.75 29.85 8.07
CA PRO A 136 5.65 29.18 8.77
C PRO A 136 5.50 29.54 10.25
N SER A 137 6.60 29.87 10.94
CA SER A 137 6.56 30.24 12.37
C SER A 137 5.84 31.57 12.62
N GLY A 138 5.65 32.36 11.57
CA GLY A 138 4.90 33.62 11.60
C GLY A 138 3.44 33.49 11.14
N ASP A 139 2.92 32.28 10.97
CA ASP A 139 1.54 32.06 10.55
C ASP A 139 0.55 32.40 11.68
N TYR A 140 -0.62 32.95 11.32
CA TYR A 140 -1.70 33.29 12.25
C TYR A 140 -3.06 33.32 11.52
N PRO A 141 -4.18 33.11 12.22
CA PRO A 141 -5.51 33.15 11.59
C PRO A 141 -5.78 34.49 10.88
N GLY A 142 -6.24 34.44 9.63
CA GLY A 142 -6.47 35.60 8.78
C GLY A 142 -5.26 36.03 7.93
N LEU A 143 -4.10 35.39 8.07
CA LEU A 143 -2.97 35.60 7.18
C LEU A 143 -3.25 35.00 5.80
N SER A 144 -3.13 35.79 4.73
CA SER A 144 -3.27 35.30 3.36
C SER A 144 -1.91 35.05 2.71
N ARG A 145 -1.82 33.94 1.97
CA ARG A 145 -0.65 33.50 1.20
C ARG A 145 -1.07 32.97 -0.17
N THR A 146 -0.09 32.75 -1.05
CA THR A 146 -0.29 32.08 -2.33
C THR A 146 0.53 30.81 -2.34
N PHE A 147 -0.14 29.68 -2.56
CA PHE A 147 0.44 28.34 -2.61
C PHE A 147 0.47 27.81 -4.04
N TYR A 148 1.44 26.95 -4.31
CA TYR A 148 1.45 26.08 -5.49
C TYR A 148 0.67 24.80 -5.19
N VAL A 149 -0.26 24.46 -6.07
CA VAL A 149 -1.15 23.28 -5.95
C VAL A 149 -1.28 22.61 -7.31
N ILE A 150 -1.41 21.29 -7.34
CA ILE A 150 -1.75 20.54 -8.55
C ILE A 150 -3.02 21.12 -9.21
N SER A 151 -2.96 21.38 -10.51
CA SER A 151 -4.03 22.01 -11.29
C SER A 151 -4.61 21.12 -12.40
N ASN A 152 -4.29 19.83 -12.39
CA ASN A 152 -4.90 18.85 -13.30
C ASN A 152 -4.99 17.46 -12.68
N GLU A 153 -5.98 16.70 -13.15
CA GLU A 153 -6.31 15.34 -12.69
C GLU A 153 -5.13 14.37 -12.87
N GLU A 154 -4.24 14.61 -13.84
CA GLU A 154 -3.06 13.76 -14.02
C GLU A 154 -1.97 13.99 -12.96
N GLY A 155 -2.08 15.00 -12.10
CA GLY A 155 -1.08 15.30 -11.08
C GLY A 155 0.24 15.86 -11.64
N THR A 156 0.20 16.50 -12.81
CA THR A 156 1.42 16.86 -13.57
C THR A 156 1.65 18.36 -13.76
N THR A 157 0.65 19.19 -13.45
CA THR A 157 0.71 20.65 -13.60
C THR A 157 0.43 21.33 -12.28
N PHE A 158 1.06 22.49 -12.07
CA PHE A 158 0.84 23.31 -10.87
C PHE A 158 0.18 24.64 -11.24
N GLY A 159 -0.86 24.99 -10.49
CA GLY A 159 -1.48 26.30 -10.42
C GLY A 159 -1.06 27.04 -9.16
N GLN A 160 -1.48 28.31 -9.06
CA GLN A 160 -1.36 29.10 -7.84
C GLN A 160 -2.74 29.36 -7.26
N VAL A 161 -2.88 29.15 -5.96
CA VAL A 161 -4.12 29.42 -5.22
C VAL A 161 -3.86 30.42 -4.10
N ALA A 162 -4.72 31.43 -4.01
CA ALA A 162 -4.73 32.33 -2.85
C ALA A 162 -5.49 31.65 -1.72
N ALA A 163 -4.86 31.56 -0.54
CA ALA A 163 -5.42 30.88 0.62
C ALA A 163 -5.27 31.74 1.87
N THR A 164 -6.17 31.54 2.82
CA THR A 164 -6.18 32.24 4.11
C THR A 164 -6.04 31.22 5.24
N CYS A 165 -5.15 31.51 6.19
CA CYS A 165 -4.97 30.71 7.39
C CYS A 165 -6.25 30.79 8.22
N LEU A 166 -6.93 29.67 8.42
CA LEU A 166 -8.15 29.61 9.23
C LEU A 166 -7.88 29.11 10.64
N TYR A 167 -6.76 28.39 10.84
CA TYR A 167 -6.33 27.88 12.14
C TYR A 167 -4.82 27.97 12.28
N ALA A 168 -4.37 28.32 13.49
CA ALA A 168 -2.99 28.20 13.92
C ALA A 168 -2.96 27.66 15.36
N SER A 169 -2.22 26.59 15.63
CA SER A 169 -2.14 25.99 16.96
C SER A 169 -1.67 27.00 18.00
N GLY A 170 -2.28 26.95 19.20
CA GLY A 170 -1.91 27.80 20.33
C GLY A 170 -2.20 29.30 20.17
N SER A 171 -2.63 29.75 18.99
CA SER A 171 -3.02 31.14 18.72
C SER A 171 -4.34 31.50 19.42
N SER A 172 -4.41 32.70 19.99
CA SER A 172 -5.64 33.28 20.55
C SER A 172 -6.52 33.99 19.52
N GLY A 173 -6.10 34.03 18.24
CA GLY A 173 -6.89 34.56 17.13
C GLY A 173 -6.08 35.43 16.16
N ILE A 174 -6.78 36.32 15.46
CA ILE A 174 -6.20 37.10 14.36
C ILE A 174 -5.00 37.94 14.82
N GLY A 175 -3.85 37.73 14.18
CA GLY A 175 -2.61 38.45 14.44
C GLY A 175 -1.78 37.91 15.60
N ASP A 176 -2.24 36.85 16.27
CA ASP A 176 -1.47 36.12 17.27
C ASP A 176 -0.78 34.93 16.59
N PRO A 177 0.57 34.89 16.56
CA PRO A 177 1.30 33.86 15.83
C PRO A 177 1.03 32.46 16.37
N VAL A 178 1.36 31.47 15.54
CA VAL A 178 1.30 30.07 15.92
C VAL A 178 2.25 29.79 17.09
N GLU A 179 1.76 29.05 18.08
CA GLU A 179 2.56 28.58 19.22
C GLU A 179 2.66 27.04 19.16
N PRO A 180 3.87 26.48 19.36
CA PRO A 180 4.05 25.03 19.38
C PRO A 180 3.30 24.37 20.54
N LEU A 181 2.60 23.28 20.24
CA LEU A 181 2.07 22.33 21.22
C LEU A 181 3.16 21.34 21.64
N ASP A 182 3.04 20.83 22.86
CA ASP A 182 4.01 19.91 23.46
C ASP A 182 3.52 18.47 23.29
N PHE A 183 4.29 17.66 22.55
CA PHE A 183 4.07 16.23 22.34
C PHE A 183 5.13 15.38 23.09
N GLY A 184 5.70 15.93 24.17
CA GLY A 184 6.71 15.28 24.99
C GLY A 184 8.12 15.69 24.57
N ASP A 185 8.81 14.83 23.82
CA ASP A 185 10.17 15.12 23.35
C ASP A 185 10.20 16.12 22.19
N ASP A 186 9.04 16.42 21.61
CA ASP A 186 8.87 17.27 20.45
C ASP A 186 7.86 18.39 20.72
N LYS A 187 8.17 19.58 20.23
CA LYS A 187 7.21 20.69 20.11
C LYS A 187 6.87 20.91 18.65
N ARG A 188 5.58 21.04 18.34
CA ARG A 188 5.13 21.28 16.96
C ARG A 188 3.98 22.26 16.88
N SER A 189 4.01 23.04 15.81
CA SER A 189 2.96 23.98 15.44
C SER A 189 2.22 23.49 14.20
N LEU A 190 0.92 23.80 14.12
CA LEU A 190 0.06 23.48 12.98
C LEU A 190 -0.59 24.76 12.46
N SER A 191 -0.54 24.94 11.15
CA SER A 191 -1.33 25.96 10.46
C SER A 191 -2.19 25.30 9.39
N ILE A 192 -3.49 25.63 9.37
CA ILE A 192 -4.42 25.14 8.35
C ILE A 192 -4.88 26.33 7.52
N TYR A 193 -4.55 26.29 6.24
CA TYR A 193 -5.00 27.24 5.23
C TYR A 193 -6.16 26.65 4.44
N ALA A 194 -7.12 27.49 4.07
CA ALA A 194 -8.12 27.14 3.06
C ALA A 194 -7.96 28.07 1.86
N ALA A 195 -7.97 27.49 0.66
CA ALA A 195 -8.10 28.24 -0.58
C ALA A 195 -9.35 29.14 -0.51
N ASN A 196 -9.20 30.40 -0.90
CA ASN A 196 -10.22 31.42 -0.67
C ASN A 196 -11.55 31.07 -1.37
N ASP A 197 -11.49 30.52 -2.57
CA ASP A 197 -12.66 30.07 -3.33
C ASP A 197 -13.34 28.84 -2.73
N CYS A 198 -12.60 28.03 -1.96
CA CYS A 198 -13.12 26.88 -1.23
C CYS A 198 -13.77 27.27 0.11
N ALA A 199 -13.64 28.52 0.55
CA ALA A 199 -14.16 29.03 1.82
C ALA A 199 -15.19 30.17 1.66
N ASP A 200 -15.36 30.73 0.46
CA ASP A 200 -16.20 31.93 0.22
C ASP A 200 -17.59 31.65 -0.38
N GLY A 201 -17.92 30.39 -0.65
CA GLY A 201 -19.17 30.00 -1.33
C GLY A 201 -19.04 29.73 -2.83
N SER A 202 -17.84 29.83 -3.40
CA SER A 202 -17.64 29.66 -4.86
C SER A 202 -17.59 28.19 -5.31
N LYS A 203 -17.18 27.28 -4.44
CA LYS A 203 -17.17 25.83 -4.70
C LYS A 203 -18.48 25.18 -4.29
N ARG A 204 -18.72 23.97 -4.81
CA ARG A 204 -19.94 23.18 -4.56
C ARG A 204 -20.15 22.97 -3.06
N ASN A 205 -19.13 22.45 -2.40
CA ASN A 205 -19.05 22.33 -0.95
C ASN A 205 -17.97 23.28 -0.45
N THR A 206 -18.19 23.87 0.73
CA THR A 206 -17.29 24.90 1.25
C THR A 206 -16.84 24.62 2.67
N VAL A 207 -15.56 24.87 2.90
CA VAL A 207 -14.92 24.68 4.19
C VAL A 207 -15.39 25.77 5.15
N THR A 208 -15.81 25.35 6.34
CA THR A 208 -16.20 26.24 7.44
C THR A 208 -15.16 26.22 8.56
N PRO A 209 -15.13 27.23 9.45
CA PRO A 209 -14.23 27.21 10.62
C PRO A 209 -14.41 25.97 11.51
N ALA A 210 -15.64 25.44 11.65
CA ALA A 210 -15.91 24.24 12.44
C ALA A 210 -15.28 22.99 11.81
N MET A 211 -15.30 22.88 10.48
CA MET A 211 -14.61 21.81 9.76
C MET A 211 -13.09 21.91 9.95
N VAL A 212 -12.52 23.12 9.91
CA VAL A 212 -11.08 23.32 10.14
C VAL A 212 -10.69 22.94 11.57
N GLU A 213 -11.51 23.30 12.57
CA GLU A 213 -11.28 22.92 13.97
C GLU A 213 -11.35 21.40 14.16
N ALA A 214 -12.31 20.72 13.53
CA ALA A 214 -12.38 19.26 13.55
C ALA A 214 -11.14 18.60 12.92
N PHE A 215 -10.62 19.17 11.83
CA PHE A 215 -9.40 18.71 11.17
C PHE A 215 -8.17 18.87 12.07
N ALA A 216 -8.02 20.05 12.68
CA ALA A 216 -6.94 20.34 13.62
C ALA A 216 -7.01 19.40 14.84
N LEU A 217 -8.21 19.18 15.38
CA LEU A 217 -8.43 18.29 16.52
C LEU A 217 -8.06 16.84 16.19
N LYS A 218 -8.40 16.33 15.00
CA LYS A 218 -8.02 14.97 14.59
C LYS A 218 -6.52 14.83 14.37
N PHE A 219 -5.86 15.85 13.79
CA PHE A 219 -4.44 15.77 13.52
C PHE A 219 -3.58 15.91 14.80
N PHE A 220 -3.82 16.95 15.60
CA PHE A 220 -2.99 17.31 16.76
C PHE A 220 -3.58 16.92 18.12
N GLY A 221 -4.82 16.45 18.18
CA GLY A 221 -5.52 16.24 19.45
C GLY A 221 -5.90 17.57 20.11
N ALA A 222 -6.73 17.50 21.15
CA ALA A 222 -7.07 18.69 21.93
C ALA A 222 -5.82 19.16 22.67
N ALA A 223 -5.34 20.38 22.44
CA ALA A 223 -4.17 20.94 23.15
C ALA A 223 -2.89 20.05 23.12
N GLY A 224 -2.72 19.22 22.08
CA GLY A 224 -1.55 18.32 21.95
C GLY A 224 -1.70 16.98 22.67
N GLU A 225 -2.90 16.61 23.12
CA GLU A 225 -3.14 15.33 23.78
C GLU A 225 -2.82 14.15 22.84
N SER A 226 -1.72 13.48 23.13
CA SER A 226 -1.16 12.37 22.31
C SER A 226 -2.09 11.16 22.15
N SER A 227 -3.07 10.99 23.05
CA SER A 227 -3.98 9.84 22.99
C SER A 227 -4.97 9.89 21.84
N ASP A 228 -5.21 11.06 21.24
CA ASP A 228 -6.24 11.31 20.22
C ASP A 228 -5.68 12.08 19.01
N SER A 229 -4.40 11.87 18.68
CA SER A 229 -3.68 12.64 17.67
C SER A 229 -3.05 11.74 16.61
N ILE A 230 -3.41 11.95 15.34
CA ILE A 230 -2.71 11.33 14.20
C ILE A 230 -1.22 11.63 14.26
N TYR A 231 -0.85 12.90 14.51
CA TYR A 231 0.54 13.30 14.64
C TYR A 231 1.29 12.43 15.66
N ALA A 232 0.76 12.30 16.88
CA ALA A 232 1.40 11.51 17.93
C ALA A 232 1.46 10.02 17.58
N TRP A 233 0.37 9.44 17.08
CA TRP A 233 0.34 8.01 16.76
C TRP A 233 1.29 7.65 15.62
N VAL A 234 1.34 8.45 14.54
CA VAL A 234 2.17 8.14 13.38
C VAL A 234 3.65 8.45 13.67
N THR A 235 3.98 9.56 14.35
CA THR A 235 5.39 9.84 14.73
C THR A 235 5.92 8.83 15.74
N ASN A 236 5.09 8.40 16.69
CA ASN A 236 5.45 7.32 17.60
C ASN A 236 5.67 5.99 16.86
N MET A 237 4.97 5.75 15.76
CA MET A 237 5.15 4.57 14.91
C MET A 237 6.41 4.69 14.03
N LEU A 238 6.58 5.78 13.31
CA LEU A 238 7.51 5.87 12.18
C LEU A 238 8.75 6.72 12.45
N GLY A 239 8.74 7.51 13.52
CA GLY A 239 9.75 8.51 13.84
C GLY A 239 9.30 9.93 13.49
N ALA A 240 10.16 10.90 13.76
CA ALA A 240 9.90 12.30 13.44
C ALA A 240 9.62 12.51 11.94
N GLU A 241 8.78 13.49 11.66
CA GLU A 241 8.34 13.92 10.34
C GLU A 241 9.30 14.89 9.68
N TRP A 242 9.98 15.71 10.48
CA TRP A 242 11.00 16.63 10.03
C TRP A 242 11.92 17.01 11.18
N GLY A 243 13.11 17.52 10.89
CA GLY A 243 14.08 17.87 11.90
C GLY A 243 15.47 18.08 11.33
N SER A 244 16.48 18.09 12.21
CA SER A 244 17.87 18.35 11.81
C SER A 244 18.38 17.34 10.80
N HIS A 245 18.99 17.85 9.72
CA HIS A 245 19.58 17.08 8.62
C HIS A 245 20.90 17.71 8.16
N ALA A 246 21.59 17.02 7.25
CA ALA A 246 22.88 17.47 6.71
C ALA A 246 22.69 18.57 5.66
N GLU A 247 23.66 19.50 5.58
CA GLU A 247 23.66 20.56 4.56
C GLU A 247 24.93 20.53 3.70
N PRO A 248 24.83 20.23 2.38
CA PRO A 248 23.60 19.81 1.68
C PRO A 248 23.19 18.38 2.06
N THR A 249 21.91 18.04 1.90
CA THR A 249 21.39 16.68 2.15
C THR A 249 21.66 15.78 0.94
N LEU A 250 22.09 14.54 1.21
CA LEU A 250 22.23 13.50 0.19
C LEU A 250 21.01 12.59 0.20
N ILE A 251 20.28 12.51 -0.91
CA ILE A 251 19.19 11.55 -1.14
C ILE A 251 19.59 10.71 -2.34
N GLY A 252 19.82 9.41 -2.12
CA GLY A 252 20.47 8.54 -3.10
C GLY A 252 21.86 9.06 -3.47
N SER A 253 22.09 9.31 -4.76
CA SER A 253 23.36 9.85 -5.28
C SER A 253 23.33 11.36 -5.54
N SER A 254 22.21 12.03 -5.23
CA SER A 254 21.98 13.44 -5.52
C SER A 254 22.01 14.31 -4.27
N SER A 255 22.40 15.57 -4.44
CA SER A 255 22.54 16.57 -3.37
C SER A 255 21.41 17.60 -3.47
N TYR A 256 20.76 17.89 -2.35
CA TYR A 256 19.62 18.80 -2.26
C TYR A 256 19.84 19.82 -1.14
N ASP A 257 19.41 21.06 -1.40
CA ASP A 257 19.31 22.13 -0.39
C ASP A 257 17.87 22.07 0.15
N LEU A 258 17.71 21.66 1.40
CA LEU A 258 16.40 21.48 2.05
C LEU A 258 16.11 22.65 2.98
N ILE A 259 14.83 22.89 3.25
CA ILE A 259 14.42 23.94 4.20
C ILE A 259 14.89 23.61 5.61
N THR A 260 15.37 24.63 6.33
CA THR A 260 15.71 24.48 7.74
C THR A 260 14.48 24.10 8.58
N PRO A 261 14.62 23.29 9.64
CA PRO A 261 13.49 22.94 10.51
C PRO A 261 12.82 24.16 11.14
N THR A 262 11.50 24.27 10.98
CA THR A 262 10.68 25.37 11.53
C THR A 262 9.78 24.92 12.69
N GLU A 263 9.74 23.62 12.99
CA GLU A 263 8.78 23.01 13.94
C GLU A 263 7.30 23.23 13.55
N SER A 264 7.02 23.60 12.29
CA SER A 264 5.68 23.88 11.80
C SER A 264 5.27 22.94 10.68
N ILE A 265 4.05 22.40 10.78
CA ILE A 265 3.37 21.64 9.73
C ILE A 265 2.26 22.52 9.16
N THR A 266 2.16 22.58 7.83
CA THR A 266 1.08 23.28 7.13
C THR A 266 0.15 22.28 6.46
N ILE A 267 -1.16 22.46 6.64
CA ILE A 267 -2.19 21.74 5.87
C ILE A 267 -2.88 22.76 4.99
N LEU A 268 -2.97 22.46 3.69
CA LEU A 268 -3.74 23.27 2.76
C LEU A 268 -4.99 22.52 2.32
N LEU A 269 -6.17 23.12 2.58
CA LEU A 269 -7.45 22.69 2.03
C LEU A 269 -7.68 23.44 0.72
N ALA A 270 -7.66 22.74 -0.41
CA ALA A 270 -7.86 23.31 -1.74
C ALA A 270 -8.66 22.36 -2.63
N ASP A 271 -9.34 22.87 -3.65
CA ASP A 271 -9.90 22.07 -4.74
C ASP A 271 -8.74 21.55 -5.61
N ILE A 272 -8.38 20.28 -5.43
CA ILE A 272 -7.26 19.66 -6.12
C ILE A 272 -7.65 19.47 -7.58
N SER A 273 -6.74 19.76 -8.51
CA SER A 273 -7.04 19.78 -9.95
C SER A 273 -7.98 20.91 -10.39
N ASN A 274 -8.58 21.66 -9.46
CA ASN A 274 -9.58 22.69 -9.74
C ASN A 274 -10.75 22.14 -10.57
N ASP A 275 -11.22 20.95 -10.21
CA ASP A 275 -12.31 20.24 -10.88
C ASP A 275 -13.67 20.44 -10.17
N ASN A 276 -13.65 20.94 -8.92
CA ASN A 276 -14.82 21.12 -8.08
C ASN A 276 -15.62 19.81 -7.90
N SER A 277 -14.91 18.68 -7.93
CA SER A 277 -15.44 17.35 -7.70
C SER A 277 -15.73 17.13 -6.22
N ASP A 278 -16.89 16.53 -5.94
CA ASP A 278 -17.31 16.13 -4.59
C ASP A 278 -17.32 14.61 -4.42
N ASN A 279 -16.87 13.86 -5.43
CA ASN A 279 -16.72 12.41 -5.39
C ASN A 279 -15.51 11.95 -6.21
N GLY A 280 -14.58 11.27 -5.55
CA GLY A 280 -13.45 10.58 -6.19
C GLY A 280 -12.29 11.50 -6.59
N GLY A 281 -11.30 10.91 -7.24
CA GLY A 281 -10.06 11.60 -7.62
C GLY A 281 -9.05 11.67 -6.46
N ILE A 282 -8.24 12.75 -6.44
CA ILE A 282 -7.16 12.92 -5.47
C ILE A 282 -7.73 13.54 -4.19
N ILE A 283 -7.87 12.73 -3.12
CA ILE A 283 -8.35 13.21 -1.81
C ILE A 283 -7.27 14.01 -1.08
N GLY A 284 -6.00 13.66 -1.29
CA GLY A 284 -4.86 14.35 -0.70
C GLY A 284 -3.55 13.99 -1.39
N TYR A 285 -2.51 14.77 -1.11
CA TYR A 285 -1.14 14.43 -1.51
C TYR A 285 -0.08 15.13 -0.65
N PHE A 286 1.05 14.44 -0.50
CA PHE A 286 2.34 14.99 -0.09
C PHE A 286 3.26 15.20 -1.30
N TYR A 287 3.87 16.38 -1.40
CA TYR A 287 4.84 16.71 -2.45
C TYR A 287 6.20 17.09 -1.86
N SER A 288 7.14 16.16 -1.84
CA SER A 288 8.47 16.34 -1.22
C SER A 288 9.26 17.59 -1.66
N VAL A 289 9.04 18.09 -2.87
CA VAL A 289 9.73 19.30 -3.37
C VAL A 289 9.30 20.55 -2.61
N ASP A 290 8.14 20.55 -1.94
CA ASP A 290 7.76 21.61 -1.01
C ASP A 290 8.76 21.80 0.11
N THR A 291 9.61 20.81 0.41
CA THR A 291 10.67 20.93 1.43
C THR A 291 12.03 21.37 0.87
N MET A 292 12.12 21.72 -0.42
CA MET A 292 13.38 22.07 -1.09
C MET A 292 13.49 23.57 -1.37
N GLU A 293 14.61 24.19 -0.98
CA GLU A 293 14.84 25.62 -1.20
C GLU A 293 15.01 25.97 -2.69
N GLY A 294 14.36 27.03 -3.13
CA GLY A 294 14.53 27.62 -4.46
C GLY A 294 14.08 26.73 -5.63
N LYS A 295 13.35 25.64 -5.37
CA LYS A 295 12.85 24.75 -6.43
C LYS A 295 11.55 25.31 -7.05
N PRO A 296 11.36 25.14 -8.38
CA PRO A 296 10.10 25.50 -9.02
C PRO A 296 8.91 24.81 -8.35
N ASN A 297 7.85 25.57 -8.13
CA ASN A 297 6.61 25.11 -7.50
C ASN A 297 6.77 24.56 -6.07
N SER A 298 7.92 24.82 -5.42
CA SER A 298 8.07 24.53 -4.00
C SER A 298 7.35 25.60 -3.19
N ASN A 299 6.57 25.14 -2.21
CA ASN A 299 6.02 25.99 -1.17
C ASN A 299 7.02 26.30 -0.04
N GLU A 300 8.20 25.68 -0.02
CA GLU A 300 9.23 25.80 1.04
C GLU A 300 8.67 25.55 2.46
N ARG A 301 7.85 24.50 2.58
CA ARG A 301 7.12 24.12 3.80
C ARG A 301 7.09 22.60 3.99
N VAL A 302 7.03 22.19 5.25
CA VAL A 302 6.61 20.84 5.65
C VAL A 302 5.09 20.82 5.55
N MET A 303 4.55 20.26 4.47
CA MET A 303 3.11 20.36 4.19
C MET A 303 2.55 19.20 3.37
N PHE A 304 1.23 19.07 3.43
CA PHE A 304 0.42 18.26 2.52
C PHE A 304 -0.89 18.99 2.20
N VAL A 305 -1.53 18.58 1.10
CA VAL A 305 -2.75 19.19 0.58
C VAL A 305 -3.88 18.18 0.67
N ILE A 306 -5.07 18.63 1.04
CA ILE A 306 -6.29 17.83 1.12
C ILE A 306 -7.37 18.51 0.27
N ASP A 307 -8.17 17.71 -0.42
CA ASP A 307 -9.28 18.22 -1.21
C ASP A 307 -10.37 18.83 -0.33
N ALA A 308 -10.60 20.13 -0.52
CA ALA A 308 -11.56 20.89 0.27
C ALA A 308 -13.02 20.59 -0.09
N VAL A 309 -13.30 20.26 -1.35
CA VAL A 309 -14.67 20.09 -1.87
C VAL A 309 -15.20 18.72 -1.44
N MET A 310 -14.37 17.69 -1.53
CA MET A 310 -14.66 16.38 -0.95
C MET A 310 -14.75 16.47 0.57
N TYR A 311 -13.77 17.04 1.27
CA TYR A 311 -13.81 17.11 2.74
C TYR A 311 -15.08 17.80 3.28
N ALA A 312 -15.55 18.85 2.61
CA ALA A 312 -16.75 19.58 2.99
C ALA A 312 -18.08 18.93 2.52
N ASN A 313 -18.03 17.78 1.84
CA ASN A 313 -19.21 17.05 1.39
C ASN A 313 -19.93 16.40 2.59
N PRO A 314 -21.21 16.72 2.86
CA PRO A 314 -21.97 16.18 3.99
C PRO A 314 -22.64 14.82 3.71
N ASP A 315 -22.23 14.14 2.62
CA ASP A 315 -22.71 12.81 2.27
C ASP A 315 -22.28 11.76 3.32
N THR A 316 -23.26 11.03 3.84
CA THR A 316 -23.09 10.00 4.86
C THR A 316 -22.72 8.63 4.29
N GLU A 317 -23.05 8.37 3.03
CA GLU A 317 -22.93 7.05 2.39
C GLU A 317 -21.80 6.99 1.36
N GLY A 318 -21.32 8.14 0.87
CA GLY A 318 -20.27 8.21 -0.15
C GLY A 318 -20.78 7.88 -1.56
N ASP A 319 -22.10 7.84 -1.72
CA ASP A 319 -22.78 7.54 -2.98
C ASP A 319 -23.32 8.85 -3.56
N SER A 320 -22.51 9.49 -4.41
CA SER A 320 -22.90 10.73 -5.08
C SER A 320 -23.74 10.50 -6.34
N GLU A 321 -24.22 9.28 -6.62
CA GLU A 321 -25.02 9.00 -7.83
C GLU A 321 -26.39 9.70 -7.81
N LEU A 322 -26.82 10.15 -6.64
CA LEU A 322 -28.04 10.90 -6.48
C LEU A 322 -27.76 12.40 -6.68
N GLU A 323 -28.37 12.96 -7.74
CA GLU A 323 -28.36 14.36 -8.18
C GLU A 323 -28.01 15.41 -7.10
N PRO A 324 -27.35 16.54 -7.47
CA PRO A 324 -27.02 17.63 -6.54
C PRO A 324 -28.22 18.04 -5.70
N GLY A 325 -28.22 17.65 -4.41
CA GLY A 325 -29.39 17.75 -3.54
C GLY A 325 -29.64 16.59 -2.60
N TYR A 326 -28.95 15.43 -2.73
CA TYR A 326 -29.01 14.34 -1.74
C TYR A 326 -28.12 14.64 -0.53
N TYR A 327 -28.37 15.78 0.12
CA TYR A 327 -27.72 16.14 1.36
C TYR A 327 -28.44 15.43 2.51
N SER A 328 -27.70 14.99 3.53
CA SER A 328 -28.31 14.82 4.84
C SER A 328 -28.94 16.17 5.23
N ASP A 329 -30.22 16.18 5.63
CA ASP A 329 -30.90 17.41 6.09
C ASP A 329 -30.19 18.04 7.32
N ASP A 330 -29.25 17.30 7.92
CA ASP A 330 -28.53 17.62 9.15
C ASP A 330 -27.17 18.35 8.91
N GLY A 331 -26.72 18.47 7.66
CA GLY A 331 -25.47 19.14 7.30
C GLY A 331 -24.21 18.35 7.65
N TRP A 332 -23.03 18.95 7.39
CA TRP A 332 -21.74 18.27 7.57
C TRP A 332 -21.46 17.89 9.03
N THR A 333 -20.96 16.67 9.23
CA THR A 333 -20.48 16.15 10.50
C THR A 333 -19.12 15.46 10.34
N PRO A 334 -18.29 15.39 11.39
CA PRO A 334 -17.02 14.64 11.33
C PRO A 334 -17.20 13.13 11.18
N THR A 335 -18.44 12.62 11.20
CA THR A 335 -18.76 11.19 10.99
C THR A 335 -19.26 10.89 9.58
N ASP A 336 -19.41 11.91 8.74
CA ASP A 336 -19.80 11.75 7.34
C ASP A 336 -18.73 10.97 6.57
N TYR A 337 -19.08 10.42 5.41
CA TYR A 337 -18.19 9.58 4.62
C TYR A 337 -16.90 10.34 4.26
N TRP A 338 -17.03 11.49 3.59
CA TRP A 338 -15.86 12.24 3.12
C TRP A 338 -15.02 12.86 4.24
N ALA A 339 -15.64 13.19 5.37
CA ALA A 339 -14.90 13.62 6.56
C ALA A 339 -14.00 12.48 7.08
N ARG A 340 -14.55 11.26 7.19
CA ARG A 340 -13.81 10.07 7.62
C ARG A 340 -12.72 9.67 6.63
N GLU A 341 -13.01 9.69 5.33
CA GLU A 341 -12.01 9.44 4.28
C GLU A 341 -10.87 10.47 4.34
N SER A 342 -11.19 11.75 4.56
CA SER A 342 -10.17 12.80 4.71
C SER A 342 -9.31 12.60 5.96
N PHE A 343 -9.89 12.13 7.07
CA PHE A 343 -9.12 11.81 8.28
C PHE A 343 -8.22 10.57 8.11
N SER A 344 -8.65 9.57 7.34
CA SER A 344 -7.78 8.44 6.95
C SER A 344 -6.65 8.93 6.05
N THR A 345 -6.99 9.74 5.05
CA THR A 345 -6.04 10.35 4.10
C THR A 345 -5.01 11.23 4.80
N LEU A 346 -5.37 11.94 5.87
CA LEU A 346 -4.40 12.66 6.70
C LEU A 346 -3.27 11.76 7.23
N ALA A 347 -3.63 10.58 7.73
CA ALA A 347 -2.64 9.62 8.23
C ALA A 347 -1.80 9.05 7.08
N HIS A 348 -2.43 8.80 5.92
CA HIS A 348 -1.80 8.36 4.69
C HIS A 348 -0.73 9.36 4.20
N GLU A 349 -1.10 10.63 4.00
CA GLU A 349 -0.18 11.66 3.51
C GLU A 349 0.93 11.99 4.53
N PHE A 350 0.60 11.92 5.81
CA PHE A 350 1.59 12.12 6.86
C PHE A 350 2.62 10.99 6.91
N GLN A 351 2.23 9.76 6.60
CA GLN A 351 3.17 8.66 6.39
C GLN A 351 4.15 9.00 5.27
N HIS A 352 3.70 9.49 4.11
CA HIS A 352 4.59 9.80 2.99
C HIS A 352 5.65 10.84 3.35
N LEU A 353 5.23 11.87 4.09
CA LEU A 353 6.12 12.91 4.59
C LEU A 353 7.20 12.32 5.51
N ILE A 354 6.79 11.52 6.52
CA ILE A 354 7.74 10.84 7.41
C ILE A 354 8.63 9.88 6.63
N HIS A 355 8.10 9.19 5.62
CA HIS A 355 8.86 8.24 4.82
C HIS A 355 9.95 8.93 4.02
N PHE A 356 9.63 10.02 3.32
CA PHE A 356 10.60 10.86 2.64
C PHE A 356 11.72 11.33 3.58
N TYR A 357 11.36 11.83 4.76
CA TYR A 357 12.33 12.32 5.73
C TYR A 357 13.18 11.20 6.34
N GLN A 358 12.57 10.13 6.85
CA GLN A 358 13.29 9.03 7.50
C GLN A 358 14.17 8.25 6.51
N LYS A 359 13.65 7.91 5.34
CA LYS A 359 14.38 7.11 4.36
C LYS A 359 15.31 7.95 3.50
N GLY A 360 14.77 8.98 2.87
CA GLY A 360 15.51 9.84 1.95
C GLY A 360 16.50 10.72 2.68
N VAL A 361 15.99 11.61 3.54
CA VAL A 361 16.78 12.68 4.17
C VAL A 361 17.76 12.16 5.22
N LEU A 362 17.28 11.37 6.19
CA LEU A 362 18.10 10.93 7.31
C LEU A 362 19.05 9.77 7.00
N ARG A 363 18.66 8.89 6.07
CA ARG A 363 19.37 7.63 5.80
C ARG A 363 19.98 7.55 4.41
N GLY A 364 19.79 8.58 3.58
CA GLY A 364 20.35 8.65 2.23
C GLY A 364 19.79 7.62 1.27
N GLY A 365 18.66 7.00 1.60
CA GLY A 365 17.95 6.09 0.70
C GLY A 365 17.56 6.83 -0.58
N ASN A 366 17.54 6.11 -1.71
CA ASN A 366 17.13 6.70 -2.98
C ASN A 366 15.60 6.76 -3.09
N TYR A 367 14.96 7.55 -2.23
CA TYR A 367 13.50 7.66 -2.11
C TYR A 367 12.82 7.89 -3.47
N PHE A 368 13.40 8.76 -4.30
CA PHE A 368 12.81 9.05 -5.62
C PHE A 368 12.73 7.85 -6.54
N ASP A 369 13.65 6.88 -6.40
CA ASP A 369 13.70 5.65 -7.20
C ASP A 369 13.03 4.45 -6.50
N GLU A 370 12.46 4.63 -5.30
CA GLU A 370 11.74 3.57 -4.62
C GLU A 370 10.50 3.13 -5.43
N PRO A 371 10.24 1.82 -5.58
CA PRO A 371 9.02 1.33 -6.21
C PRO A 371 7.78 1.91 -5.53
N THR A 372 6.86 2.47 -6.31
CA THR A 372 5.72 3.22 -5.81
C THR A 372 4.92 2.42 -4.77
N TRP A 373 4.72 1.13 -5.02
CA TRP A 373 3.96 0.27 -4.12
C TRP A 373 4.53 0.11 -2.72
N ILE A 374 5.84 0.26 -2.52
CA ILE A 374 6.41 0.10 -1.17
C ILE A 374 5.96 1.25 -0.27
N ASP A 375 5.98 2.46 -0.81
CA ASP A 375 5.55 3.66 -0.09
C ASP A 375 4.03 3.64 0.14
N GLU A 376 3.24 3.36 -0.89
CA GLU A 376 1.76 3.25 -0.79
C GLU A 376 1.30 2.11 0.12
N LEU A 377 2.00 0.97 0.08
CA LEU A 377 1.78 -0.12 1.03
C LEU A 377 1.95 0.40 2.46
N CYS A 378 3.03 1.12 2.74
CA CYS A 378 3.27 1.67 4.07
C CYS A 378 2.17 2.65 4.49
N SER A 379 1.71 3.53 3.60
CA SER A 379 0.59 4.46 3.88
C SER A 379 -0.69 3.73 4.24
N MET A 380 -1.12 2.77 3.42
CA MET A 380 -2.36 2.03 3.69
C MET A 380 -2.24 1.15 4.94
N GLN A 381 -1.05 0.68 5.30
CA GLN A 381 -0.87 -0.02 6.58
C GLN A 381 -0.96 0.93 7.78
N VAL A 382 -0.54 2.20 7.64
CA VAL A 382 -0.78 3.21 8.69
C VAL A 382 -2.28 3.48 8.84
N GLU A 383 -3.02 3.57 7.74
CA GLU A 383 -4.48 3.71 7.80
C GLU A 383 -5.15 2.53 8.52
N ASP A 384 -4.83 1.27 8.16
CA ASP A 384 -5.39 0.07 8.81
C ASP A 384 -5.06 0.04 10.32
N MET A 385 -3.83 0.38 10.70
CA MET A 385 -3.39 0.40 12.11
C MET A 385 -4.01 1.51 12.96
N LEU A 386 -4.56 2.56 12.35
CA LEU A 386 -5.19 3.69 13.03
C LEU A 386 -6.71 3.72 12.87
N ALA A 387 -7.28 2.81 12.07
CA ALA A 387 -8.70 2.74 11.77
C ALA A 387 -9.59 2.75 13.04
N ASP A 388 -9.22 1.93 14.05
CA ASP A 388 -9.93 1.84 15.34
C ASP A 388 -9.88 3.14 16.14
N LYS A 389 -8.76 3.86 16.11
CA LYS A 389 -8.56 5.13 16.82
C LYS A 389 -9.26 6.29 16.14
N LEU A 390 -9.28 6.27 14.81
CA LEU A 390 -9.93 7.28 14.00
C LEU A 390 -11.45 7.10 13.97
N GLY A 391 -11.94 5.88 14.21
CA GLY A 391 -13.34 5.50 14.09
C GLY A 391 -13.77 5.39 12.63
N VAL A 392 -12.87 4.95 11.75
CA VAL A 392 -13.09 4.83 10.30
C VAL A 392 -12.88 3.38 9.85
N PRO A 393 -13.62 2.88 8.84
CA PRO A 393 -13.45 1.50 8.38
C PRO A 393 -12.03 1.16 7.89
N GLY A 394 -11.29 2.18 7.44
CA GLY A 394 -9.96 2.05 6.87
C GLY A 394 -9.96 1.24 5.56
N PRO A 395 -8.77 0.87 5.04
CA PRO A 395 -8.64 0.17 3.76
C PRO A 395 -9.25 -1.23 3.77
N ARG A 396 -9.54 -1.80 4.95
CA ARG A 396 -10.27 -3.06 5.10
C ARG A 396 -11.75 -2.94 4.76
N GLY A 397 -12.35 -1.75 4.89
CA GLY A 397 -13.78 -1.55 4.65
C GLY A 397 -14.67 -2.32 5.62
N VAL A 398 -14.20 -2.59 6.83
CA VAL A 398 -14.97 -3.24 7.90
C VAL A 398 -15.00 -2.30 9.09
N ASP A 399 -16.13 -2.25 9.80
CA ASP A 399 -16.30 -1.43 11.00
C ASP A 399 -15.07 -1.57 11.93
N SER A 400 -14.49 -0.43 12.26
CA SER A 400 -13.26 -0.29 13.04
C SER A 400 -13.33 -0.90 14.44
N THR A 401 -14.55 -1.10 14.98
CA THR A 401 -14.79 -1.72 16.28
C THR A 401 -14.75 -3.25 16.23
N LEU A 402 -14.76 -3.84 15.03
CA LEU A 402 -14.78 -5.28 14.82
C LEU A 402 -13.37 -5.82 14.51
N SER A 403 -12.85 -6.66 15.39
CA SER A 403 -11.61 -7.41 15.15
C SER A 403 -11.80 -8.63 14.23
N THR A 404 -13.03 -8.98 13.85
CA THR A 404 -13.36 -10.12 12.99
C THR A 404 -13.10 -9.80 11.51
N ALA A 405 -13.16 -10.80 10.64
CA ALA A 405 -13.01 -10.66 9.19
C ALA A 405 -14.16 -9.91 8.47
N GLY A 406 -15.12 -9.34 9.19
CA GLY A 406 -16.33 -8.77 8.61
C GLY A 406 -17.33 -9.84 8.14
N ALA A 407 -18.42 -9.39 7.51
CA ALA A 407 -19.44 -10.26 6.93
C ALA A 407 -19.10 -10.59 5.46
N SER A 408 -19.60 -11.72 4.97
CA SER A 408 -19.56 -12.07 3.54
C SER A 408 -20.34 -11.07 2.68
N GLY A 409 -19.86 -10.79 1.48
CA GLY A 409 -20.44 -9.81 0.57
C GLY A 409 -19.99 -8.37 0.83
N ASN A 410 -18.84 -8.16 1.49
CA ASN A 410 -18.32 -6.83 1.74
C ASN A 410 -17.83 -6.17 0.44
N THR A 411 -18.48 -5.09 0.03
CA THR A 411 -18.14 -4.31 -1.17
C THR A 411 -17.29 -3.07 -0.86
N SER A 412 -16.95 -2.84 0.42
CA SER A 412 -16.21 -1.66 0.87
C SER A 412 -14.70 -1.92 1.00
N GLY A 413 -13.93 -0.83 1.02
CA GLY A 413 -12.48 -0.87 1.20
C GLY A 413 -11.74 -1.24 -0.10
N ARG A 414 -10.49 -1.70 0.04
CA ARG A 414 -9.59 -1.94 -1.10
C ARG A 414 -9.66 -3.38 -1.63
N LEU A 415 -10.05 -4.34 -0.80
CA LEU A 415 -10.01 -5.77 -1.17
C LEU A 415 -10.99 -6.22 -2.27
N PRO A 416 -12.15 -5.58 -2.50
CA PRO A 416 -13.00 -5.88 -3.66
C PRO A 416 -12.26 -5.80 -5.01
N ALA A 417 -11.44 -4.77 -5.23
CA ALA A 417 -10.67 -4.67 -6.47
C ALA A 417 -9.56 -5.74 -6.55
N PHE A 418 -8.98 -6.13 -5.42
CA PHE A 418 -7.97 -7.20 -5.37
C PHE A 418 -8.55 -8.56 -5.76
N ILE A 419 -9.73 -8.93 -5.26
CA ILE A 419 -10.31 -10.24 -5.59
C ILE A 419 -10.62 -10.40 -7.08
N TYR A 420 -10.89 -9.30 -7.79
CA TYR A 420 -11.13 -9.32 -9.24
C TYR A 420 -9.82 -9.35 -10.06
N SER A 421 -8.79 -8.64 -9.60
CA SER A 421 -7.48 -8.57 -10.26
C SER A 421 -6.34 -9.05 -9.35
N PRO A 422 -6.39 -10.29 -8.83
CA PRO A 422 -5.43 -10.73 -7.83
C PRO A 422 -4.04 -11.00 -8.42
N ASP A 423 -3.95 -11.03 -9.76
CA ASP A 423 -2.75 -11.23 -10.57
C ASP A 423 -2.10 -9.94 -11.11
N ILE A 424 -2.57 -8.77 -10.65
CA ILE A 424 -1.91 -7.51 -10.96
C ILE A 424 -0.50 -7.49 -10.36
N SER A 425 0.44 -6.87 -11.08
CA SER A 425 1.81 -6.68 -10.62
C SER A 425 1.85 -5.61 -9.54
N LEU A 426 2.61 -5.84 -8.47
CA LEU A 426 2.88 -4.78 -7.48
C LEU A 426 3.66 -3.60 -8.10
N GLU A 427 4.36 -3.79 -9.23
CA GLU A 427 5.03 -2.69 -9.94
C GLU A 427 4.15 -1.99 -10.97
N ASP A 428 2.94 -2.49 -11.23
CA ASP A 428 1.99 -1.80 -12.11
C ASP A 428 1.30 -0.69 -11.32
N TRP A 429 1.53 0.57 -11.71
CA TRP A 429 0.95 1.76 -11.08
C TRP A 429 0.30 2.64 -12.13
N GLY A 430 -0.94 2.29 -12.50
CA GLY A 430 -1.72 2.98 -13.52
C GLY A 430 -1.46 2.52 -14.97
N GLY A 431 -0.84 1.35 -15.15
CA GLY A 431 -0.74 0.67 -16.43
C GLY A 431 -2.01 -0.08 -16.82
N VAL A 432 -2.69 -0.70 -15.84
CA VAL A 432 -4.00 -1.36 -16.03
C VAL A 432 -5.12 -0.63 -15.30
N ASP A 433 -5.00 -0.51 -13.98
CA ASP A 433 -5.99 0.12 -13.10
C ASP A 433 -5.29 0.49 -11.78
N ILE A 434 -5.38 1.77 -11.40
CA ILE A 434 -4.74 2.26 -10.17
C ILE A 434 -5.44 1.72 -8.93
N TYR A 435 -6.76 1.52 -8.96
CA TYR A 435 -7.52 1.00 -7.82
C TYR A 435 -7.10 -0.45 -7.52
N ALA A 436 -6.95 -1.27 -8.56
CA ALA A 436 -6.36 -2.61 -8.43
C ALA A 436 -4.90 -2.57 -7.91
N SER A 437 -4.12 -1.55 -8.28
CA SER A 437 -2.74 -1.38 -7.82
C SER A 437 -2.67 -1.12 -6.31
N TYR A 438 -3.48 -0.17 -5.81
CA TYR A 438 -3.66 0.07 -4.37
C TYR A 438 -4.19 -1.18 -3.66
N ALA A 439 -5.17 -1.87 -4.25
CA ALA A 439 -5.75 -3.07 -3.67
C ALA A 439 -4.74 -4.20 -3.47
N ALA A 440 -3.87 -4.45 -4.47
CA ALA A 440 -2.83 -5.46 -4.36
C ALA A 440 -1.74 -5.07 -3.35
N ALA A 441 -1.29 -3.81 -3.36
CA ALA A 441 -0.32 -3.30 -2.40
C ALA A 441 -0.87 -3.36 -0.95
N TYR A 442 -2.14 -3.03 -0.75
CA TYR A 442 -2.81 -3.19 0.55
C TYR A 442 -2.92 -4.65 0.95
N ALA A 443 -3.41 -5.53 0.07
CA ALA A 443 -3.57 -6.95 0.37
C ALA A 443 -2.24 -7.60 0.79
N PHE A 444 -1.15 -7.29 0.08
CA PHE A 444 0.18 -7.78 0.46
C PHE A 444 0.70 -7.13 1.76
N GLY A 445 0.52 -5.82 1.93
CA GLY A 445 0.86 -5.12 3.17
C GLY A 445 0.14 -5.69 4.38
N ALA A 446 -1.16 -5.97 4.25
CA ALA A 446 -2.01 -6.51 5.29
C ALA A 446 -1.55 -7.90 5.74
N TYR A 447 -1.06 -8.72 4.80
CA TYR A 447 -0.40 -9.98 5.11
C TYR A 447 0.89 -9.77 5.88
N LEU A 448 1.76 -8.88 5.38
CA LEU A 448 3.07 -8.62 5.99
C LEU A 448 2.94 -8.11 7.42
N THR A 449 2.04 -7.15 7.68
CA THR A 449 1.88 -6.56 9.01
C THR A 449 1.34 -7.56 10.03
N ARG A 450 0.41 -8.43 9.63
CA ARG A 450 -0.13 -9.48 10.51
C ARG A 450 0.87 -10.61 10.79
N ASN A 451 1.81 -10.88 9.87
CA ASN A 451 2.72 -12.03 9.96
C ASN A 451 4.17 -11.68 10.33
N TYR A 452 4.58 -10.41 10.24
CA TYR A 452 5.97 -9.99 10.40
C TYR A 452 6.14 -8.78 11.33
N GLY A 453 5.23 -8.55 12.29
CA GLY A 453 5.49 -7.65 13.42
C GLY A 453 4.76 -6.30 13.44
N GLY A 454 3.70 -6.14 12.64
CA GLY A 454 2.78 -4.99 12.70
C GLY A 454 3.46 -3.63 12.56
N ALA A 455 3.20 -2.74 13.52
CA ALA A 455 3.73 -1.37 13.53
C ALA A 455 5.27 -1.33 13.43
N ALA A 456 5.95 -2.28 14.10
CA ALA A 456 7.41 -2.33 14.09
C ALA A 456 7.97 -2.78 12.72
N PHE A 457 7.21 -3.59 11.96
CA PHE A 457 7.53 -3.93 10.58
C PHE A 457 7.53 -2.69 9.69
N ILE A 458 6.44 -1.91 9.71
CA ILE A 458 6.31 -0.70 8.91
C ILE A 458 7.39 0.33 9.28
N ARG A 459 7.65 0.52 10.59
CA ARG A 459 8.79 1.34 11.05
C ARG A 459 10.09 0.89 10.40
N SER A 460 10.36 -0.41 10.37
CA SER A 460 11.62 -0.95 9.84
C SER A 460 11.77 -0.72 8.33
N VAL A 461 10.67 -0.80 7.58
CA VAL A 461 10.63 -0.50 6.13
C VAL A 461 10.87 1.00 5.89
N VAL A 462 10.14 1.86 6.59
CA VAL A 462 10.23 3.34 6.49
C VAL A 462 11.59 3.85 6.92
N GLN A 463 12.18 3.28 7.96
CA GLN A 463 13.50 3.63 8.49
C GLN A 463 14.64 2.81 7.87
N SER A 464 14.42 2.18 6.72
CA SER A 464 15.46 1.45 6.01
C SER A 464 16.30 2.39 5.15
N PRO A 465 17.62 2.17 5.01
CA PRO A 465 18.41 2.82 3.95
C PRO A 465 18.13 2.21 2.56
N PHE A 466 17.42 1.07 2.48
CA PHE A 466 17.05 0.45 1.21
C PHE A 466 15.78 1.12 0.64
N ALA A 467 15.86 1.54 -0.62
CA ALA A 467 14.76 2.10 -1.41
C ALA A 467 14.33 1.10 -2.50
N SER A 468 14.17 -0.16 -2.12
CA SER A 468 13.77 -1.27 -3.00
C SER A 468 13.12 -2.36 -2.15
N VAL A 469 12.71 -3.47 -2.78
CA VAL A 469 12.16 -4.66 -2.09
C VAL A 469 13.05 -5.19 -0.95
N ASN A 470 14.33 -4.84 -0.95
CA ASN A 470 15.25 -5.20 0.14
C ASN A 470 14.85 -4.56 1.48
N SER A 471 14.11 -3.44 1.50
CA SER A 471 13.58 -2.87 2.75
C SER A 471 12.57 -3.80 3.41
N ILE A 472 11.66 -4.37 2.61
CA ILE A 472 10.66 -5.36 3.03
C ILE A 472 11.32 -6.66 3.44
N VAL A 473 12.25 -7.18 2.62
CA VAL A 473 12.98 -8.42 2.93
C VAL A 473 13.75 -8.27 4.23
N ALA A 474 14.56 -7.22 4.39
CA ALA A 474 15.34 -7.01 5.61
C ALA A 474 14.46 -6.86 6.86
N ALA A 475 13.29 -6.19 6.74
CA ALA A 475 12.32 -6.13 7.83
C ALA A 475 11.76 -7.53 8.15
N ALA A 476 11.30 -8.27 7.14
CA ALA A 476 10.74 -9.60 7.31
C ALA A 476 11.74 -10.60 7.92
N GLU A 477 13.01 -10.55 7.51
CA GLU A 477 14.10 -11.35 8.11
C GLU A 477 14.28 -11.01 9.59
N ALA A 478 14.28 -9.71 9.93
CA ALA A 478 14.48 -9.26 11.29
C ALA A 478 13.37 -9.77 12.25
N PHE A 479 12.12 -9.81 11.80
CA PHE A 479 10.99 -10.30 12.61
C PHE A 479 10.83 -11.81 12.59
N SER A 480 11.07 -12.44 11.45
CA SER A 480 10.91 -13.89 11.31
C SER A 480 12.10 -14.67 11.87
N GLY A 481 13.30 -14.07 11.92
CA GLY A 481 14.55 -14.76 12.24
C GLY A 481 15.00 -15.75 11.16
N ARG A 482 14.41 -15.69 9.96
CA ARG A 482 14.70 -16.59 8.83
C ARG A 482 15.38 -15.81 7.70
N ASP A 483 16.02 -16.56 6.82
CA ASP A 483 16.43 -16.08 5.50
C ASP A 483 15.17 -15.91 4.65
N GLU A 484 14.82 -14.66 4.32
CA GLU A 484 13.61 -14.34 3.57
C GLU A 484 14.00 -13.81 2.18
N SER A 485 13.12 -14.04 1.23
CA SER A 485 13.21 -13.43 -0.10
C SER A 485 11.84 -12.90 -0.50
N ILE A 486 11.82 -11.94 -1.41
CA ILE A 486 10.54 -11.38 -1.88
C ILE A 486 9.68 -12.48 -2.52
N GLU A 487 10.27 -13.42 -3.25
CA GLU A 487 9.58 -14.57 -3.85
C GLU A 487 8.94 -15.46 -2.78
N ASN A 488 9.65 -15.76 -1.69
CA ASN A 488 9.11 -16.56 -0.60
C ASN A 488 7.99 -15.83 0.15
N LEU A 489 8.11 -14.52 0.35
CA LEU A 489 7.05 -13.71 0.93
C LEU A 489 5.79 -13.73 0.06
N LEU A 490 5.93 -13.53 -1.26
CA LEU A 490 4.83 -13.58 -2.21
C LEU A 490 4.18 -14.96 -2.30
N ARG A 491 4.97 -16.04 -2.28
CA ARG A 491 4.46 -17.42 -2.27
C ARG A 491 3.63 -17.73 -1.03
N ARG A 492 4.08 -17.27 0.15
CA ARG A 492 3.31 -17.43 1.40
C ARG A 492 2.07 -16.55 1.41
N TRP A 493 2.17 -15.32 0.92
CA TRP A 493 1.03 -14.43 0.77
C TRP A 493 -0.05 -15.04 -0.14
N GLY A 494 0.33 -15.60 -1.29
CA GLY A 494 -0.63 -16.26 -2.18
C GLY A 494 -1.32 -17.45 -1.52
N ALA A 495 -0.58 -18.28 -0.77
CA ALA A 495 -1.21 -19.33 0.01
C ALA A 495 -2.15 -18.77 1.11
N ALA A 496 -1.77 -17.66 1.76
CA ALA A 496 -2.60 -17.01 2.77
C ALA A 496 -3.91 -16.44 2.21
N VAL A 497 -3.91 -15.97 0.95
CA VAL A 497 -5.13 -15.52 0.26
C VAL A 497 -6.11 -16.67 0.09
N LEU A 498 -5.65 -17.83 -0.39
CA LEU A 498 -6.52 -18.99 -0.59
C LEU A 498 -7.02 -19.58 0.73
N LEU A 499 -6.20 -19.53 1.78
CA LEU A 499 -6.51 -20.10 3.10
C LEU A 499 -7.15 -19.11 4.08
N SER A 500 -7.58 -17.93 3.63
CA SER A 500 -7.98 -16.84 4.54
C SER A 500 -9.28 -17.09 5.32
N ASP A 501 -10.10 -18.05 4.87
CA ASP A 501 -11.30 -18.53 5.56
C ASP A 501 -11.03 -19.78 6.42
N SER A 502 -9.83 -20.35 6.33
CA SER A 502 -9.45 -21.60 7.00
C SER A 502 -8.88 -21.32 8.40
N PRO A 503 -9.63 -21.58 9.48
CA PRO A 503 -9.16 -21.32 10.85
C PRO A 503 -7.98 -22.21 11.27
N ASP A 504 -7.79 -23.33 10.56
CA ASP A 504 -6.75 -24.33 10.79
C ASP A 504 -5.53 -24.13 9.89
N ALA A 505 -5.52 -23.10 9.02
CA ALA A 505 -4.33 -22.73 8.25
C ALA A 505 -3.11 -22.58 9.16
N PRO A 506 -1.89 -22.95 8.75
CA PRO A 506 -0.71 -22.69 9.59
C PRO A 506 -0.52 -21.19 9.82
N GLU A 507 0.01 -20.80 10.99
CA GLU A 507 0.13 -19.40 11.45
C GLU A 507 0.62 -18.42 10.38
N TYR A 508 1.67 -18.79 9.62
CA TYR A 508 2.28 -17.95 8.57
C TYR A 508 1.45 -17.74 7.30
N TYR A 509 0.28 -18.36 7.23
CA TYR A 509 -0.68 -18.25 6.14
C TYR A 509 -2.02 -17.66 6.60
N ARG A 510 -2.07 -17.07 7.80
CA ARG A 510 -3.29 -16.49 8.35
C ARG A 510 -3.36 -14.98 8.16
N TYR A 511 -4.59 -14.51 8.10
CA TYR A 511 -4.97 -13.11 8.23
C TYR A 511 -5.71 -12.88 9.56
N ASP A 512 -5.15 -13.40 10.65
CA ASP A 512 -5.75 -13.25 11.98
C ASP A 512 -5.71 -11.78 12.43
N ALA A 513 -6.60 -11.46 13.38
CA ALA A 513 -6.52 -10.20 14.09
C ALA A 513 -5.17 -10.13 14.83
N PHE A 514 -4.55 -8.97 14.81
CA PHE A 514 -3.20 -8.78 15.32
C PHE A 514 -3.07 -7.45 16.06
N SER A 515 -2.36 -7.44 17.17
CA SER A 515 -2.03 -6.22 17.90
C SER A 515 -0.52 -6.13 18.09
N SER A 516 0.02 -4.92 17.89
CA SER A 516 1.43 -4.63 18.19
C SER A 516 1.56 -3.38 19.03
N ASP A 517 2.42 -3.43 20.04
CA ASP A 517 2.75 -2.28 20.87
C ASP A 517 4.08 -1.69 20.45
N LEU A 518 4.11 -0.39 20.18
CA LEU A 518 5.32 0.34 19.83
C LEU A 518 5.28 1.70 20.52
N GLY A 519 6.35 2.03 21.25
CA GLY A 519 6.46 3.33 21.94
C GLY A 519 5.34 3.63 22.94
N GLY A 520 4.70 2.60 23.51
CA GLY A 520 3.58 2.76 24.45
C GLY A 520 2.21 2.97 23.80
N VAL A 521 2.14 2.96 22.46
CA VAL A 521 0.88 2.97 21.71
C VAL A 521 0.62 1.56 21.17
N SER A 522 -0.61 1.10 21.34
CA SER A 522 -1.08 -0.17 20.77
C SER A 522 -1.71 0.08 19.40
N TYR A 523 -1.30 -0.69 18.40
CA TYR A 523 -1.81 -0.63 17.03
C TYR A 523 -2.50 -1.95 16.71
N ASN A 524 -3.79 -1.87 16.35
CA ASN A 524 -4.66 -3.02 16.20
C ASN A 524 -5.03 -3.22 14.74
N LEU A 525 -5.04 -4.47 14.31
CA LEU A 525 -5.44 -4.91 12.99
C LEU A 525 -6.54 -5.95 13.14
N GLY A 526 -7.68 -5.74 12.49
CA GLY A 526 -8.72 -6.75 12.41
C GLY A 526 -8.31 -7.93 11.52
N ALA A 527 -8.95 -9.08 11.71
CA ALA A 527 -8.77 -10.21 10.81
C ALA A 527 -9.26 -9.86 9.39
N ILE A 528 -8.78 -10.61 8.39
CA ILE A 528 -9.24 -10.53 7.00
C ILE A 528 -9.58 -11.95 6.52
N ASN A 529 -10.74 -12.09 5.88
CA ASN A 529 -11.05 -13.24 5.06
C ASN A 529 -11.30 -12.70 3.65
N VAL A 530 -10.43 -13.02 2.69
CA VAL A 530 -10.52 -12.52 1.32
C VAL A 530 -11.81 -13.01 0.64
N TRP A 531 -12.30 -14.19 1.02
CA TRP A 531 -13.57 -14.76 0.55
C TRP A 531 -14.82 -14.03 1.06
N ASN A 532 -14.68 -13.08 2.00
CA ASN A 532 -15.80 -12.25 2.44
C ASN A 532 -16.09 -11.08 1.50
N TYR A 533 -15.20 -10.74 0.57
CA TYR A 533 -15.34 -9.54 -0.26
C TYR A 533 -16.11 -9.81 -1.55
N SER A 534 -16.74 -8.77 -2.09
CA SER A 534 -17.46 -8.83 -3.36
C SER A 534 -17.23 -7.55 -4.15
N LEU A 535 -17.07 -7.67 -5.46
CA LEU A 535 -16.98 -6.52 -6.37
C LEU A 535 -18.17 -6.54 -7.34
N GLY A 536 -18.94 -5.45 -7.35
CA GLY A 536 -19.93 -5.20 -8.38
C GLY A 536 -19.26 -4.93 -9.72
N LEU A 537 -19.71 -5.63 -10.76
CA LEU A 537 -19.23 -5.47 -12.12
C LEU A 537 -20.35 -4.85 -12.96
N ASP A 538 -20.06 -3.68 -13.49
CA ASP A 538 -20.84 -3.00 -14.52
C ASP A 538 -20.15 -3.28 -15.87
N SER A 539 -20.83 -4.02 -16.75
CA SER A 539 -20.23 -4.49 -18.00
C SER A 539 -20.51 -3.58 -19.20
N ASP A 540 -21.49 -2.68 -19.08
CA ASP A 540 -21.86 -1.74 -20.14
C ASP A 540 -21.73 -0.25 -19.76
N ASP A 541 -21.18 0.03 -18.58
CA ASP A 541 -20.83 1.35 -18.06
C ASP A 541 -22.07 2.25 -17.92
N ASP A 542 -23.23 1.64 -17.64
CA ASP A 542 -24.50 2.33 -17.42
C ASP A 542 -24.75 2.70 -15.94
N GLN A 543 -23.76 2.44 -15.08
CA GLN A 543 -23.75 2.59 -13.62
C GLN A 543 -24.72 1.64 -12.91
N VAL A 544 -25.14 0.56 -13.57
CA VAL A 544 -25.92 -0.50 -12.97
C VAL A 544 -25.06 -1.77 -12.86
N ILE A 545 -24.94 -2.28 -11.64
CA ILE A 545 -24.22 -3.53 -11.41
C ILE A 545 -24.95 -4.70 -12.09
N ASP A 546 -24.30 -5.28 -13.10
CA ASP A 546 -24.79 -6.44 -13.85
C ASP A 546 -24.56 -7.76 -13.11
N SER A 547 -23.43 -7.86 -12.42
CA SER A 547 -22.97 -9.09 -11.79
C SER A 547 -22.00 -8.80 -10.64
N TYR A 548 -21.66 -9.83 -9.86
CA TYR A 548 -20.74 -9.72 -8.74
C TYR A 548 -19.63 -10.77 -8.84
N GLN A 549 -18.39 -10.35 -8.59
CA GLN A 549 -17.28 -11.24 -8.27
C GLN A 549 -17.24 -11.41 -6.75
N ASN A 550 -17.75 -12.53 -6.22
CA ASN A 550 -17.90 -12.77 -4.78
C ASN A 550 -16.71 -13.49 -4.12
N GLU A 551 -15.70 -13.83 -4.90
CA GLU A 551 -14.59 -14.68 -4.50
C GLU A 551 -13.30 -14.22 -5.18
N VAL A 552 -12.15 -14.66 -4.71
CA VAL A 552 -10.89 -14.40 -5.42
C VAL A 552 -10.95 -15.01 -6.81
N TYR A 553 -10.51 -14.26 -7.82
CA TYR A 553 -10.51 -14.75 -9.20
C TYR A 553 -9.47 -15.87 -9.35
N VAL A 554 -9.96 -17.06 -9.70
CA VAL A 554 -9.16 -18.24 -9.91
C VAL A 554 -9.22 -18.65 -11.39
N TYR A 555 -8.05 -18.74 -12.02
CA TYR A 555 -7.87 -19.23 -13.38
C TYR A 555 -8.16 -20.73 -13.48
N THR A 556 -8.47 -21.18 -14.69
CA THR A 556 -8.44 -22.59 -15.06
C THR A 556 -7.31 -22.81 -16.06
N ALA A 557 -7.03 -24.07 -16.39
CA ALA A 557 -6.04 -24.40 -17.42
C ALA A 557 -6.32 -23.67 -18.75
N ASP A 558 -7.61 -23.51 -19.11
CA ASP A 558 -8.01 -22.88 -20.36
C ASP A 558 -7.85 -21.35 -20.32
N THR A 559 -8.04 -20.72 -19.16
CA THR A 559 -7.96 -19.26 -19.01
C THR A 559 -6.60 -18.76 -18.54
N LEU A 560 -5.70 -19.64 -18.08
CA LEU A 560 -4.39 -19.24 -17.54
C LEU A 560 -3.56 -18.39 -18.51
N SER A 561 -3.73 -18.61 -19.82
CA SER A 561 -3.06 -17.81 -20.86
C SER A 561 -3.44 -16.33 -20.87
N THR A 562 -4.56 -15.94 -20.25
CA THR A 562 -5.04 -14.55 -20.16
C THR A 562 -4.55 -13.83 -18.91
N MET A 563 -3.79 -14.51 -18.04
CA MET A 563 -3.27 -13.88 -16.82
C MET A 563 -2.44 -12.65 -17.14
N TYR A 564 -2.59 -11.60 -16.35
CA TYR A 564 -1.87 -10.35 -16.51
C TYR A 564 -0.37 -10.57 -16.42
N GLY A 565 0.07 -11.24 -15.35
CA GLY A 565 1.46 -11.59 -14.99
C GLY A 565 2.48 -10.49 -15.26
N GLY A 566 2.99 -9.86 -14.20
CA GLY A 566 4.10 -8.90 -14.26
C GLY A 566 5.08 -9.13 -13.11
N ALA A 567 5.93 -8.18 -12.77
CA ALA A 567 6.86 -8.35 -11.64
C ALA A 567 6.11 -8.48 -10.31
N TYR A 568 6.57 -9.35 -9.42
CA TYR A 568 6.02 -9.48 -8.06
C TYR A 568 4.48 -9.66 -8.01
N SER A 569 3.95 -10.62 -8.76
CA SER A 569 2.50 -10.91 -8.85
C SER A 569 2.18 -12.35 -8.48
N ASN A 570 0.93 -12.63 -8.12
CA ASN A 570 0.41 -13.97 -7.85
C ASN A 570 -0.80 -14.26 -8.74
N ALA A 571 -0.78 -15.34 -9.53
CA ALA A 571 -1.97 -15.84 -10.20
C ALA A 571 -2.42 -17.15 -9.56
N PHE A 572 -3.72 -17.29 -9.35
CA PHE A 572 -4.34 -18.44 -8.69
C PHE A 572 -4.99 -19.33 -9.75
N MET A 573 -4.73 -20.63 -9.75
CA MET A 573 -5.40 -21.56 -10.66
C MET A 573 -5.97 -22.74 -9.89
N SER A 574 -7.22 -23.11 -10.17
CA SER A 574 -7.86 -24.29 -9.58
C SER A 574 -7.35 -25.55 -10.28
N LEU A 575 -6.98 -26.55 -9.48
CA LEU A 575 -6.67 -27.90 -9.89
C LEU A 575 -7.85 -28.86 -9.66
N GLY A 576 -8.96 -28.34 -9.09
CA GLY A 576 -10.17 -29.08 -8.73
C GLY A 576 -10.01 -29.99 -7.51
N ASP A 577 -10.95 -30.94 -7.38
CA ASP A 577 -10.96 -31.95 -6.32
C ASP A 577 -9.82 -32.97 -6.53
N PRO A 578 -8.83 -33.06 -5.61
CA PRO A 578 -7.73 -34.00 -5.71
C PRO A 578 -8.11 -35.46 -5.38
N SER A 579 -9.32 -35.74 -4.89
CA SER A 579 -9.78 -37.11 -4.55
C SER A 579 -9.83 -38.03 -5.78
N GLY A 580 -10.06 -37.46 -6.96
CA GLY A 580 -10.09 -38.14 -8.26
C GLY A 580 -8.72 -38.57 -8.80
N LYS A 581 -7.63 -38.24 -8.08
CA LYS A 581 -6.25 -38.44 -8.50
C LYS A 581 -5.90 -37.84 -9.86
N PRO A 582 -6.12 -36.52 -10.05
CA PRO A 582 -5.77 -35.88 -11.31
C PRO A 582 -4.25 -35.82 -11.49
N ASP A 583 -3.82 -36.13 -12.71
CA ASP A 583 -2.44 -35.92 -13.17
C ASP A 583 -2.37 -34.64 -14.00
N TRP A 584 -1.61 -33.68 -13.49
CA TRP A 584 -1.40 -32.36 -14.07
C TRP A 584 0.02 -32.23 -14.59
N LYS A 585 0.15 -31.62 -15.76
CA LYS A 585 1.42 -31.13 -16.26
C LYS A 585 1.41 -29.62 -16.33
N LEU A 586 2.27 -28.99 -15.54
CA LEU A 586 2.43 -27.55 -15.49
C LEU A 586 3.73 -27.16 -16.19
N THR A 587 3.67 -26.16 -17.06
CA THR A 587 4.84 -25.48 -17.61
C THR A 587 5.01 -24.18 -16.85
N VAL A 588 6.11 -24.06 -16.11
CA VAL A 588 6.45 -22.90 -15.27
C VAL A 588 7.67 -22.21 -15.89
N PRO A 589 7.49 -21.01 -16.48
CA PRO A 589 8.58 -20.28 -17.12
C PRO A 589 9.68 -19.87 -16.14
N ASP A 590 10.89 -19.65 -16.66
CA ASP A 590 12.01 -19.14 -15.88
C ASP A 590 11.64 -17.80 -15.23
N GLY A 591 11.91 -17.66 -13.92
CA GLY A 591 11.54 -16.48 -13.13
C GLY A 591 10.13 -16.54 -12.52
N MET A 592 9.41 -17.66 -12.70
CA MET A 592 8.16 -17.97 -12.02
C MET A 592 8.32 -19.16 -11.07
N PHE A 593 7.54 -19.16 -10.00
CA PHE A 593 7.52 -20.19 -8.97
C PHE A 593 6.10 -20.75 -8.82
N ALA A 594 5.99 -22.01 -8.43
CA ALA A 594 4.70 -22.64 -8.16
C ALA A 594 4.57 -22.99 -6.67
N THR A 595 3.40 -22.72 -6.11
CA THR A 595 3.03 -23.13 -4.75
C THR A 595 1.72 -23.90 -4.84
N ILE A 596 1.73 -25.16 -4.42
CA ILE A 596 0.53 -25.99 -4.34
C ILE A 596 -0.13 -25.75 -2.99
N VAL A 597 -1.42 -25.46 -3.02
CA VAL A 597 -2.26 -25.27 -1.85
C VAL A 597 -3.39 -26.28 -1.95
N ILE A 598 -3.62 -27.05 -0.88
CA ILE A 598 -4.83 -27.87 -0.75
C ILE A 598 -5.48 -27.37 0.52
N ASP A 599 -6.68 -26.81 0.43
CA ASP A 599 -7.46 -26.42 1.61
C ASP A 599 -8.10 -27.64 2.25
#